data_AF-A0A7S1AZX4-F1
#
_entry.id   AF-A0A7S1AZX4-F1
#
_cell.length_a   1.000
_cell.length_b   1.000
_cell.length_c   1.000
_cell.angle_alpha   90.00
_cell.angle_beta   90.00
_cell.angle_gamma   90.00
#
_symmetry.space_group_name_H-M   'P 1'
#
loop_
_entity.id
_entity.type
_entity.pdbx_description
1 polymer ?
#
loop_
_entity_poly.entity_id
_entity_poly.type
_entity_poly.pdbx_seq_one_letter_code
_entity_poly.pdbx_strand_id
1 'polypeptide(L)'
;VPFPFPYAATLDLLMVLHTLITPFVMISFSGIHTFLPIPICGAVIFVMWNVHLLPAELENPYNGDMNDLDLEMLQDDFNEKLKALCGVPGEPMLAVSAQNAENS
;
A
#
# COMPACT_ATOMS: atom_id res chain seq x y z
N VAL A 1 -6.98 -12.67 2.19
CA VAL A 1 -7.95 -12.78 3.30
C VAL A 1 -8.32 -11.38 3.74
N PRO A 2 -9.61 -11.02 3.87
CA PRO A 2 -9.98 -9.67 4.26
C PRO A 2 -9.53 -9.37 5.69
N PHE A 3 -9.05 -8.16 5.92
CA PHE A 3 -8.71 -7.69 7.26
C PHE A 3 -9.94 -7.80 8.17
N PRO A 4 -9.80 -8.27 9.43
CA PRO A 4 -10.97 -8.48 10.27
C PRO A 4 -11.69 -7.16 10.57
N PHE A 5 -12.98 -7.11 10.23
CA PHE A 5 -13.87 -5.96 10.46
C PHE A 5 -13.73 -5.28 11.84
N PRO A 6 -13.68 -6.02 12.98
CA PRO A 6 -13.56 -5.37 14.29
C PRO A 6 -12.26 -4.59 14.43
N TYR A 7 -11.15 -5.04 13.83
CA TYR A 7 -9.89 -4.31 13.90
C TYR A 7 -9.96 -3.00 13.11
N ALA A 8 -10.55 -3.01 11.91
CA ALA A 8 -10.71 -1.81 11.10
C ALA A 8 -11.56 -0.76 11.84
N ALA A 9 -12.69 -1.20 12.40
CA ALA A 9 -13.57 -0.33 13.17
C ALA A 9 -12.89 0.27 14.42
N THR A 10 -12.02 -0.49 15.10
CA THR A 10 -11.25 0.05 16.23
C THR A 10 -10.21 1.09 15.80
N LEU A 11 -9.56 0.90 14.65
CA LEU A 11 -8.60 1.87 14.11
C LEU A 11 -9.31 3.16 13.68
N ASP A 12 -10.46 3.04 13.03
CA ASP A 12 -11.30 4.20 12.68
C ASP A 12 -11.71 5.01 13.92
N LEU A 13 -12.17 4.31 14.97
CA LEU A 13 -12.56 4.97 16.22
C LEU A 13 -11.36 5.62 16.91
N LEU A 14 -10.20 4.97 16.93
CA LEU A 14 -8.97 5.52 17.47
C LEU A 14 -8.54 6.78 16.72
N MET A 15 -8.64 6.79 15.39
CA MET A 15 -8.29 7.92 14.53
C MET A 15 -9.22 9.11 14.73
N VAL A 16 -10.53 8.87 14.89
CA VAL A 16 -11.51 9.90 15.26
C VAL A 16 -11.17 10.50 16.63
N LEU A 17 -10.93 9.66 17.63
CA LEU A 17 -10.54 10.12 18.96
C LEU A 17 -9.23 10.91 18.95
N HIS A 18 -8.22 10.44 18.20
CA HIS A 18 -6.95 11.13 18.03
C HIS A 18 -7.15 12.53 17.42
N THR A 19 -7.98 12.64 16.39
CA THR A 19 -8.30 13.92 15.71
C THR A 19 -8.97 14.90 16.67
N LEU A 20 -9.82 14.41 17.57
CA LEU A 20 -10.50 15.24 18.57
C LEU A 20 -9.57 15.64 19.72
N ILE A 21 -8.75 14.72 20.24
CA ILE A 21 -7.92 14.95 21.43
C ILE A 21 -6.69 15.81 21.11
N THR A 22 -6.05 15.60 19.96
CA THR A 22 -4.82 16.30 19.54
C THR A 22 -4.90 17.83 19.63
N PRO A 23 -5.96 18.52 19.16
CA PRO A 23 -6.06 19.97 19.31
C PRO A 23 -6.13 20.42 20.77
N PHE A 24 -6.84 19.69 21.66
CA PHE A 24 -6.89 20.05 23.08
C PHE A 24 -5.52 19.92 23.75
N VAL A 25 -4.79 18.85 23.44
CA VAL A 25 -3.43 18.63 23.95
C VAL A 25 -2.49 19.72 23.43
N MET A 26 -2.58 20.07 22.15
CA MET A 26 -1.75 21.12 21.54
C MET A 26 -2.01 22.50 22.14
N ILE A 27 -3.27 22.84 22.43
CA ILE A 27 -3.64 24.08 23.12
C ILE A 27 -3.10 24.09 24.55
N SER A 28 -3.16 22.97 25.27
CA SER A 28 -2.61 22.88 26.63
C SER A 28 -1.08 22.93 26.67
N PHE A 29 -0.40 22.44 25.63
CA PHE A 29 1.06 22.43 25.54
C PHE A 29 1.63 23.78 25.11
N SER A 30 0.84 24.59 24.41
CA SER A 30 1.32 25.82 23.79
C SER A 30 0.92 27.05 24.59
N GLY A 31 1.88 27.94 24.84
CA GLY A 31 1.60 29.23 25.47
C GLY A 31 0.65 30.09 24.62
N ILE A 32 -0.13 30.94 25.29
CA ILE A 32 -1.18 31.81 24.72
C ILE A 32 -0.70 32.70 23.55
N HIS A 33 0.61 32.90 23.39
CA HIS A 33 1.19 33.84 22.42
C HIS A 33 1.80 33.21 21.17
N THR A 34 1.63 31.91 20.95
CA THR A 34 2.30 31.21 19.83
C THR A 34 1.27 30.70 18.82
N PHE A 35 1.38 31.13 17.55
CA PHE A 35 0.54 30.63 16.43
C PHE A 35 1.04 29.32 15.81
N LEU A 36 2.25 28.88 16.16
CA LEU A 36 2.89 27.63 15.74
C LEU A 36 2.08 26.33 15.95
N PRO A 37 1.20 26.18 16.96
CA PRO A 37 0.49 24.92 17.21
C PRO A 37 -0.53 24.58 16.13
N ILE A 38 -1.06 25.58 15.42
CA ILE A 38 -2.09 25.41 14.39
C ILE A 38 -1.56 24.58 13.21
N PRO A 39 -0.46 24.98 12.51
CA PRO A 39 0.06 24.19 11.41
C PRO A 39 0.60 22.82 11.87
N ILE A 40 1.16 22.72 13.08
CA ILE A 40 1.66 21.45 13.60
C ILE A 40 0.51 20.47 13.88
N CYS A 41 -0.57 20.93 14.51
CA CYS A 41 -1.75 20.10 14.76
C CYS A 41 -2.37 19.61 13.45
N GLY A 42 -2.49 20.50 12.45
CA GLY A 42 -2.95 20.12 11.11
C GLY A 42 -2.04 19.09 10.44
N ALA A 43 -0.72 19.27 10.49
CA ALA A 43 0.23 18.32 9.92
C ALA A 43 0.18 16.95 10.60
N VAL A 44 0.09 16.89 11.92
CA VAL A 44 0.01 15.63 12.68
C VAL A 44 -1.26 14.87 12.33
N ILE A 45 -2.41 15.54 12.38
CA ILE A 45 -3.70 14.93 12.03
C ILE A 45 -3.66 14.44 10.58
N PHE A 46 -3.18 15.27 9.65
CA PHE A 46 -3.08 14.92 8.24
C PHE A 46 -2.21 13.68 8.01
N VAL A 47 -1.00 13.63 8.56
CA VAL A 47 -0.09 12.48 8.39
C VAL A 47 -0.71 11.21 8.96
N MET A 48 -1.32 11.28 10.15
CA MET A 48 -1.96 10.10 10.75
C MET A 48 -3.12 9.58 9.89
N TRP A 49 -3.95 10.45 9.33
CA TRP A 49 -5.02 10.03 8.40
C TRP A 49 -4.49 9.42 7.12
N ASN A 50 -3.40 9.94 6.57
CA ASN A 50 -2.77 9.33 5.39
C ASN A 50 -2.24 7.92 5.71
N VAL A 51 -1.57 7.74 6.85
CA VAL A 51 -1.08 6.42 7.28
C VAL A 51 -2.23 5.43 7.53
N HIS A 52 -3.40 5.90 7.95
CA HIS A 52 -4.58 5.06 8.15
C HIS A 52 -5.29 4.66 6.85
N LEU A 53 -5.43 5.60 5.91
CA LEU A 53 -6.19 5.37 4.66
C LEU A 53 -5.36 4.71 3.57
N LEU A 54 -4.06 5.02 3.47
CA LEU A 54 -3.20 4.51 2.41
C LEU A 54 -3.06 2.98 2.40
N PRO A 55 -2.94 2.28 3.54
CA PRO A 55 -2.91 0.82 3.57
C PRO A 55 -4.21 0.19 3.07
N ALA A 56 -5.36 0.81 3.33
CA ALA A 56 -6.65 0.29 2.87
C ALA A 56 -6.74 0.23 1.33
N GLU A 57 -6.14 1.21 0.65
CA GLU A 57 -5.99 1.21 -0.81
C GLU A 57 -4.99 0.14 -1.28
N LEU A 58 -3.86 -0.02 -0.57
CA LEU A 58 -2.81 -0.97 -0.96
C LEU A 58 -3.11 -2.44 -0.58
N GLU A 59 -4.04 -2.68 0.34
CA GLU A 59 -4.39 -4.03 0.82
C GLU A 59 -5.21 -4.81 -0.21
N ASN A 60 -5.86 -4.15 -1.17
CA ASN A 60 -6.60 -4.81 -2.24
C ASN A 60 -6.21 -4.31 -3.64
N PRO A 61 -4.99 -4.65 -4.13
CA PRO A 61 -4.48 -4.23 -5.43
C PRO A 61 -5.17 -4.94 -6.60
N TYR A 62 -6.35 -5.52 -6.39
CA TYR A 62 -7.08 -6.37 -7.33
C TYR A 62 -8.43 -5.77 -7.73
N ASN A 63 -8.78 -4.58 -7.23
CA ASN A 63 -10.08 -3.96 -7.47
C ASN A 63 -10.17 -3.21 -8.81
N GLY A 64 -9.06 -3.07 -9.52
CA GLY A 64 -8.98 -2.47 -10.86
C GLY A 64 -8.96 -0.94 -10.87
N ASP A 65 -8.57 -0.29 -9.76
CA ASP A 65 -8.31 1.16 -9.76
C ASP A 65 -7.00 1.50 -10.52
N MET A 66 -6.77 2.77 -10.86
CA MET A 66 -5.61 3.23 -11.64
C MET A 66 -4.25 2.90 -11.00
N ASN A 67 -4.22 2.66 -9.68
CA ASN A 67 -3.01 2.29 -8.94
C ASN A 67 -2.96 0.78 -8.59
N ASP A 68 -3.91 -0.01 -9.10
CA ASP A 68 -3.97 -1.45 -8.85
C ASP A 68 -3.08 -2.24 -9.82
N LEU A 69 -2.90 -3.52 -9.50
CA LEU A 69 -2.15 -4.44 -10.33
C LEU A 69 -2.91 -4.71 -11.63
N ASP A 70 -2.23 -4.58 -12.77
CA ASP A 70 -2.77 -4.98 -14.07
C ASP A 70 -2.86 -6.50 -14.17
N LEU A 71 -4.01 -7.03 -13.75
CA LEU A 71 -4.32 -8.45 -13.79
C LEU A 71 -4.47 -8.99 -15.21
N GLU A 72 -4.86 -8.15 -16.17
CA GLU A 72 -5.01 -8.54 -17.57
C GLU A 72 -3.65 -8.84 -18.18
N MET A 73 -2.68 -7.93 -17.98
CA MET A 73 -1.30 -8.15 -18.40
C MET A 73 -0.68 -9.39 -17.73
N LEU A 74 -0.94 -9.59 -16.43
CA LEU A 74 -0.42 -10.74 -15.69
C LEU A 74 -1.03 -12.06 -16.19
N GLN A 75 -2.32 -12.07 -16.50
CA GLN A 75 -3.02 -13.25 -17.02
C GLN A 75 -2.53 -13.60 -18.44
N ASP A 76 -2.26 -12.59 -19.27
CA ASP A 76 -1.73 -12.79 -20.61
C ASP A 76 -0.30 -13.37 -20.61
N ASP A 77 0.60 -12.82 -19.77
CA ASP A 77 1.96 -13.37 -19.58
C ASP A 77 1.93 -14.81 -19.04
N PHE A 78 1.01 -15.12 -18.11
CA PHE A 78 0.84 -16.48 -17.61
C PHE A 78 0.37 -17.44 -18.71
N ASN A 79 -0.60 -17.01 -19.53
CA ASN A 79 -1.09 -17.81 -20.65
C ASN A 79 -0.03 -18.05 -21.72
N GLU A 80 0.82 -17.06 -22.00
CA GLU A 80 1.94 -17.20 -22.93
C GLU A 80 2.94 -18.25 -22.43
N LYS A 81 3.30 -18.21 -21.14
CA LYS A 81 4.17 -19.22 -20.50
C LYS A 81 3.56 -20.62 -20.54
N LEU A 82 2.26 -20.77 -20.30
CA LEU A 82 1.58 -22.06 -20.42
C LEU A 82 1.58 -22.60 -21.86
N LYS A 83 1.36 -21.74 -22.85
CA LYS A 83 1.46 -22.10 -24.28
C LYS A 83 2.88 -22.55 -24.64
N ALA A 84 3.90 -21.88 -24.11
CA ALA A 84 5.30 -22.28 -24.31
C ALA A 84 5.59 -23.66 -23.69
N LEU A 85 5.02 -23.99 -22.53
CA LEU A 85 5.19 -25.30 -21.89
C LEU A 85 4.38 -26.42 -22.58
N CYS A 86 3.14 -26.17 -22.97
CA CYS A 86 2.30 -27.16 -23.65
C CYS A 86 2.66 -27.35 -25.14
N GLY A 87 3.26 -26.35 -25.77
CA GLY A 87 3.69 -26.38 -27.16
C GLY A 87 4.98 -27.17 -27.42
N VAL A 88 5.63 -27.71 -26.38
CA VAL A 88 6.91 -28.44 -26.49
C VAL A 88 6.68 -29.94 -26.32
N PRO A 89 6.55 -30.72 -27.42
CA PRO A 89 6.88 -32.13 -27.41
C PRO A 89 8.40 -32.27 -27.53
N GLY A 90 9.09 -32.35 -26.39
CA GLY A 90 10.50 -32.75 -26.33
C GLY A 90 11.47 -31.68 -25.85
N GLU A 91 12.03 -31.96 -24.67
CA GLU A 91 13.18 -31.37 -23.98
C GLU A 91 13.07 -29.98 -23.35
N PRO A 92 13.15 -29.87 -22.01
CA PRO A 92 13.19 -28.59 -21.32
C PRO A 92 14.60 -27.99 -21.43
N MET A 93 14.84 -27.14 -22.42
CA MET A 93 15.98 -26.24 -22.38
C MET A 93 15.58 -24.96 -21.64
N LEU A 94 15.90 -24.92 -20.35
CA LEU A 94 16.10 -23.65 -19.64
C LEU A 94 17.29 -22.95 -20.28
N ALA A 95 17.05 -22.24 -21.40
CA ALA A 95 17.97 -21.26 -21.92
C ALA A 95 17.90 -20.00 -21.03
N VAL A 96 18.21 -20.14 -19.75
CA VAL A 96 18.89 -19.05 -19.04
C VAL A 96 20.26 -19.01 -19.68
N SER A 97 20.33 -18.22 -20.74
CA SER A 97 21.53 -17.88 -21.48
C SER A 97 22.67 -17.64 -20.50
N ALA A 98 23.69 -18.49 -20.62
CA ALA A 98 25.01 -18.33 -20.03
C ALA A 98 25.75 -17.05 -20.49
N GLN A 99 25.06 -16.04 -21.05
CA GLN A 99 25.66 -14.74 -21.40
C GLN A 99 26.08 -13.91 -20.19
N ASN A 100 25.71 -14.27 -18.97
CA ASN A 100 26.23 -13.61 -17.76
C ASN A 100 27.45 -14.34 -17.14
N ALA A 101 28.03 -15.36 -17.78
CA ALA A 101 29.23 -16.04 -17.29
C ALA A 101 30.51 -15.75 -18.10
N GLU A 102 30.43 -15.08 -19.27
CA GLU A 102 31.61 -14.80 -20.12
C GLU A 102 32.11 -13.34 -20.07
N ASN A 103 31.57 -12.50 -19.19
CA ASN A 103 32.14 -11.18 -18.88
C ASN A 103 32.88 -11.17 -17.52
N SER A 104 33.61 -12.25 -17.20
CA SER A 104 34.65 -12.28 -16.15
C SER A 104 35.96 -12.78 -16.71
#